data_AF-A0A2S6V436-F1
#
_entry.id   AF-A0A2S6V436-F1
#
_cell.length_a   1.000
_cell.length_b   1.000
_cell.length_c   1.000
_cell.angle_alpha   90.00
_cell.angle_beta   90.00
_cell.angle_gamma   90.00
#
_symmetry.space_group_name_H-M   'P 1'
#
loop_
_entity.id
_entity.type
_entity.pdbx_description
1 polymer ?
#
loop_
_entity_poly.entity_id
_entity_poly.type
_entity_poly.pdbx_seq_one_letter_code
_entity_poly.pdbx_strand_id
1 'polypeptide(L)'
;MEFVSDPPISVKIEQMKQRVRWQDPLIVERQIDQTRFVLASEDDNPEFSFLVIGDSGSGKHRKHNPQRQIAKKMLEHSDLTRFILHTGDVVYLVGSSEYYPKNFIEPYKEFIVGGEKPKKIAYDEMVFKTPILPVLGNHDYYDLPLIYGLMGGVTLPLRRMLKLRLDLDIGWHGSYQGKAYAKAFIDYLKAFDTDAELQRHLDRHYTATTNTGRCLIYKPGEFTRLPYRYYTFRSGGIDFFALDSNTFNAPAPLPKTSEGAAYRQTLEDRIYELEQEKLQIMEEASKLNANSPEEAERLDDLEAKLEQLEEVKLDIDKQLAADETTVTDFEQLTWLRQRLVESWNTPEVRGRVVYLHHPPYVTESTKWYQAQTLAVRRNLRWVLDEVAQELGSTSLQRPLIDLVLTGHAHCLEHLSTGDTGHADSYINWIICGGSGYSLRRQRQEGTQLYETVGDTEREVARSHLYLGRSGRGSHKRRPYSFLRIDVKAGNPAKFVVKPVVAERYQREWVDREIESFVI
;
A
#
# COMPACT_ATOMS: atom_id res chain seq x y z
N MET A 1 -12.30 21.93 6.77
CA MET A 1 -10.93 22.35 6.37
C MET A 1 -10.23 21.11 5.82
N GLU A 2 -9.90 21.07 4.53
CA GLU A 2 -9.28 19.90 3.88
C GLU A 2 -7.76 19.91 4.08
N PHE A 3 -7.19 18.83 4.61
CA PHE A 3 -5.75 18.73 4.84
C PHE A 3 -4.98 18.17 3.64
N VAL A 4 -5.65 17.36 2.82
CA VAL A 4 -5.08 16.69 1.64
C VAL A 4 -6.08 16.69 0.49
N SER A 5 -5.60 16.58 -0.73
CA SER A 5 -6.39 16.43 -1.95
C SER A 5 -6.01 15.13 -2.63
N ASP A 6 -6.99 14.27 -2.91
CA ASP A 6 -6.80 13.05 -3.69
C ASP A 6 -7.10 13.33 -5.18
N PRO A 7 -6.13 13.19 -6.10
CA PRO A 7 -6.40 13.42 -7.51
C PRO A 7 -7.39 12.39 -8.09
N PRO A 8 -8.19 12.76 -9.11
CA PRO A 8 -9.06 11.82 -9.81
C PRO A 8 -8.28 10.63 -10.40
N ILE A 9 -8.91 9.46 -10.48
CA ILE A 9 -8.32 8.23 -11.02
C ILE A 9 -7.75 8.44 -12.43
N SER A 10 -8.47 9.14 -13.30
CA SER A 10 -8.01 9.46 -14.66
C SER A 10 -6.69 10.23 -14.66
N VAL A 11 -6.54 11.20 -13.75
CA VAL A 11 -5.31 11.97 -13.57
C VAL A 11 -4.17 11.09 -13.08
N LYS A 12 -4.43 10.21 -12.10
CA LYS A 12 -3.42 9.24 -11.61
C LYS A 12 -2.88 8.37 -12.75
N ILE A 13 -3.77 7.79 -13.55
CA ILE A 13 -3.41 6.93 -14.69
C ILE A 13 -2.61 7.71 -15.74
N GLU A 14 -3.12 8.86 -16.17
CA GLU A 14 -2.50 9.67 -17.23
C GLU A 14 -1.11 10.16 -16.83
N GLN A 15 -0.97 10.67 -15.60
CA GLN A 15 0.33 11.11 -15.09
C GLN A 15 1.33 9.95 -15.05
N MET A 16 0.93 8.77 -14.58
CA MET A 16 1.83 7.61 -14.56
C MET A 16 2.21 7.14 -15.97
N LYS A 17 1.27 7.11 -16.93
CA LYS A 17 1.56 6.79 -18.34
C LYS A 17 2.60 7.75 -18.93
N GLN A 18 2.43 9.05 -18.72
CA GLN A 18 3.38 10.04 -19.22
C GLN A 18 4.79 9.83 -18.63
N ARG A 19 4.89 9.48 -17.35
CA ARG A 19 6.18 9.33 -16.65
C ARG A 19 7.03 8.20 -17.18
N VAL A 20 6.38 7.12 -17.64
CA VAL A 20 7.06 5.98 -18.28
C VAL A 20 7.02 6.03 -19.81
N ARG A 21 6.61 7.17 -20.41
CA ARG A 21 6.40 7.28 -21.86
C ARG A 21 5.65 6.06 -22.43
N TRP A 22 4.49 5.76 -21.84
CA TRP A 22 3.72 4.55 -22.12
C TRP A 22 3.49 4.33 -23.62
N GLN A 23 3.87 3.16 -24.13
CA GLN A 23 3.74 2.77 -25.54
C GLN A 23 4.40 3.73 -26.55
N ASP A 24 5.47 4.42 -26.13
CA ASP A 24 6.30 5.22 -27.02
C ASP A 24 6.86 4.40 -28.20
N PRO A 25 7.00 4.95 -29.42
CA PRO A 25 7.51 4.20 -30.58
C PRO A 25 8.82 3.46 -30.29
N LEU A 26 9.74 4.05 -29.53
CA LEU A 26 11.03 3.41 -29.21
C LEU A 26 10.90 2.19 -28.30
N ILE A 27 9.84 2.15 -27.49
CA ILE A 27 9.49 1.03 -26.62
C ILE A 27 8.83 -0.08 -27.45
N VAL A 28 7.87 0.29 -28.30
CA VAL A 28 7.12 -0.65 -29.16
C VAL A 28 8.04 -1.33 -30.18
N GLU A 29 8.92 -0.57 -30.85
CA GLU A 29 9.89 -1.10 -31.81
C GLU A 29 10.85 -2.11 -31.19
N ARG A 30 11.20 -1.93 -29.91
CA ARG A 30 12.06 -2.85 -29.14
C ARG A 30 11.29 -4.00 -28.50
N GLN A 31 9.97 -4.06 -28.69
CA GLN A 31 9.07 -5.04 -28.06
C GLN A 31 9.28 -5.07 -26.53
N ILE A 32 9.32 -3.88 -25.91
CA ILE A 32 9.52 -3.76 -24.48
C ILE A 32 8.18 -3.92 -23.74
N ASP A 33 8.14 -4.89 -22.85
CA ASP A 33 7.07 -5.06 -21.87
C ASP A 33 7.30 -4.13 -20.67
N GLN A 34 6.57 -3.02 -20.64
CA GLN A 34 6.64 -2.01 -19.57
C GLN A 34 5.97 -2.46 -18.27
N THR A 35 5.39 -3.66 -18.22
CA THR A 35 4.71 -4.18 -17.02
C THR A 35 5.50 -5.29 -16.34
N ARG A 36 6.73 -5.55 -16.79
CA ARG A 36 7.53 -6.67 -16.31
C ARG A 36 8.96 -6.26 -16.02
N PHE A 37 9.56 -6.94 -15.06
CA PHE A 37 11.01 -6.92 -14.90
C PHE A 37 11.53 -8.29 -14.48
N VAL A 38 12.84 -8.47 -14.61
CA VAL A 38 13.56 -9.65 -14.11
C VAL A 38 14.55 -9.19 -13.04
N LEU A 39 14.50 -9.84 -11.87
CA LEU A 39 15.53 -9.68 -10.84
C LEU A 39 16.82 -10.32 -11.34
N ALA A 40 17.90 -9.56 -11.41
CA ALA A 40 19.23 -10.10 -11.62
C ALA A 40 19.68 -10.80 -10.32
N SER A 41 19.41 -12.10 -10.21
CA SER A 41 19.94 -12.95 -9.15
C SER A 41 20.71 -14.12 -9.74
N GLU A 42 21.81 -14.49 -9.10
CA GLU A 42 22.68 -15.60 -9.54
C GLU A 42 22.07 -17.00 -9.29
N ASP A 43 21.00 -17.09 -8.50
CA ASP A 43 20.39 -18.35 -8.08
C ASP A 43 18.86 -18.27 -8.12
N ASP A 44 18.23 -19.05 -9.01
CA ASP A 44 16.77 -19.23 -9.08
C ASP A 44 16.30 -20.36 -8.13
N ASN A 45 16.85 -20.37 -6.92
CA ASN A 45 16.48 -21.35 -5.91
C ASN A 45 14.96 -21.30 -5.66
N PRO A 46 14.24 -22.43 -5.84
CA PRO A 46 12.81 -22.53 -5.56
C PRO A 46 12.45 -22.28 -4.09
N GLU A 47 13.41 -22.41 -3.18
CA GLU A 47 13.24 -22.05 -1.78
C GLU A 47 13.93 -20.72 -1.49
N PHE A 48 13.17 -19.77 -0.96
CA PHE A 48 13.68 -18.46 -0.61
C PHE A 48 12.79 -17.80 0.44
N SER A 49 13.28 -16.71 1.04
CA SER A 49 12.46 -15.88 1.92
C SER A 49 12.34 -14.47 1.35
N PHE A 50 11.23 -13.81 1.64
CA PHE A 50 11.06 -12.38 1.38
C PHE A 50 10.38 -11.72 2.59
N LEU A 51 10.56 -10.41 2.71
CA LEU A 51 9.90 -9.62 3.75
C LEU A 51 8.73 -8.83 3.19
N VAL A 52 7.75 -8.53 4.04
CA VAL A 52 6.60 -7.68 3.69
C VAL A 52 6.41 -6.62 4.77
N ILE A 53 6.33 -5.37 4.33
CA ILE A 53 5.99 -4.20 5.13
C ILE A 53 4.93 -3.36 4.41
N GLY A 54 4.31 -2.44 5.14
CA GLY A 54 3.27 -1.53 4.64
C GLY A 54 3.05 -0.38 5.59
N ASP A 55 2.60 0.76 5.08
CA ASP A 55 2.13 1.88 5.89
C ASP A 55 3.21 2.32 6.91
N SER A 56 4.45 2.34 6.44
CA SER A 56 5.63 2.47 7.30
C SER A 56 6.11 3.91 7.43
N GLY A 57 5.80 4.77 6.45
CA GLY A 57 6.41 6.06 6.15
C GLY A 57 6.21 7.21 7.13
N SER A 58 6.00 6.95 8.41
CA SER A 58 5.64 7.98 9.38
C SER A 58 6.83 8.71 10.01
N GLY A 59 8.05 8.20 9.82
CA GLY A 59 9.23 8.76 10.45
C GLY A 59 9.19 8.71 11.98
N LYS A 60 9.80 9.69 12.64
CA LYS A 60 9.89 9.74 14.10
C LYS A 60 8.65 10.41 14.69
N HIS A 61 7.79 9.64 15.36
CA HIS A 61 6.75 10.18 16.24
C HIS A 61 7.37 10.75 17.51
N ARG A 62 7.54 12.08 17.60
CA ARG A 62 8.01 12.80 18.81
C ARG A 62 9.16 12.10 19.55
N LYS A 63 8.85 11.21 20.51
CA LYS A 63 9.81 10.47 21.37
C LYS A 63 10.11 9.02 20.97
N HIS A 64 9.45 8.44 19.96
CA HIS A 64 9.69 7.07 19.50
C HIS A 64 9.64 6.94 17.97
N ASN A 65 10.23 5.87 17.43
CA ASN A 65 10.24 5.62 15.98
C ASN A 65 9.93 4.13 15.72
N PRO A 66 8.65 3.76 15.62
CA PRO A 66 8.21 2.38 15.37
C PRO A 66 8.79 1.83 14.07
N GLN A 67 8.73 2.61 12.99
CA GLN A 67 9.31 2.27 11.70
C GLN A 67 10.78 1.86 11.81
N ARG A 68 11.59 2.63 12.55
CA ARG A 68 13.01 2.31 12.76
C ARG A 68 13.20 1.07 13.63
N GLN A 69 12.32 0.80 14.60
CA GLN A 69 12.40 -0.45 15.37
C GLN A 69 12.11 -1.66 14.50
N ILE A 70 11.10 -1.57 13.64
CA ILE A 70 10.79 -2.61 12.65
C ILE A 70 11.95 -2.79 11.66
N ALA A 71 12.48 -1.70 11.10
CA ALA A 71 13.62 -1.76 10.19
C ALA A 71 14.85 -2.44 10.82
N LYS A 72 15.14 -2.19 12.12
CA LYS A 72 16.22 -2.88 12.83
C LYS A 72 15.98 -4.39 12.93
N LYS A 73 14.76 -4.81 13.26
CA LYS A 73 14.42 -6.23 13.30
C LYS A 73 14.48 -6.89 11.93
N MET A 74 14.09 -6.18 10.87
CA MET A 74 14.23 -6.69 9.51
C MET A 74 15.69 -7.02 9.16
N LEU A 75 16.66 -6.26 9.69
CA LEU A 75 18.08 -6.54 9.48
C LEU A 75 18.53 -7.88 10.07
N GLU A 76 17.88 -8.37 11.12
CA GLU A 76 18.15 -9.71 11.68
C GLU A 76 17.75 -10.83 10.70
N HIS A 77 17.02 -10.49 9.63
CA HIS A 77 16.59 -11.41 8.57
C HIS A 77 17.15 -11.06 7.18
N SER A 78 18.00 -10.04 7.05
CA SER A 78 18.44 -9.55 5.74
C SER A 78 19.18 -10.60 4.93
N ASP A 79 20.00 -11.43 5.56
CA ASP A 79 20.87 -12.41 4.89
C ASP A 79 20.07 -13.58 4.28
N LEU A 80 18.83 -13.78 4.72
CA LEU A 80 17.92 -14.83 4.23
C LEU A 80 16.86 -14.28 3.26
N THR A 81 16.89 -12.96 3.02
CA THR A 81 15.84 -12.23 2.31
C THR A 81 16.28 -11.92 0.88
N ARG A 82 15.50 -12.39 -0.09
CA ARG A 82 15.74 -12.11 -1.51
C ARG A 82 15.25 -10.72 -1.92
N PHE A 83 14.14 -10.25 -1.37
CA PHE A 83 13.57 -8.92 -1.58
C PHE A 83 12.58 -8.55 -0.48
N ILE A 84 12.18 -7.29 -0.46
CA ILE A 84 11.17 -6.71 0.43
C ILE A 84 10.01 -6.20 -0.43
N LEU A 85 8.79 -6.64 -0.14
CA LEU A 85 7.58 -6.06 -0.70
C LEU A 85 7.09 -4.94 0.22
N HIS A 86 6.68 -3.80 -0.36
CA HIS A 86 6.08 -2.69 0.39
C HIS A 86 4.67 -2.41 -0.12
N THR A 87 3.64 -2.61 0.71
CA THR A 87 2.22 -2.53 0.33
C THR A 87 1.67 -1.11 0.28
N GLY A 88 2.47 -0.11 -0.14
CA GLY A 88 2.07 1.29 -0.27
C GLY A 88 2.18 2.17 0.98
N ASP A 89 1.93 3.46 0.79
CA ASP A 89 2.06 4.55 1.77
C ASP A 89 3.48 4.64 2.35
N VAL A 90 4.40 5.06 1.47
CA VAL A 90 5.83 4.90 1.74
C VAL A 90 6.41 6.02 2.63
N VAL A 91 5.80 7.21 2.64
CA VAL A 91 6.41 8.43 3.24
C VAL A 91 5.45 9.44 3.89
N TYR A 92 4.26 9.07 4.38
CA TYR A 92 3.26 9.93 5.07
C TYR A 92 3.67 11.36 5.48
N LEU A 93 2.78 12.36 5.46
CA LEU A 93 1.31 12.26 5.35
C LEU A 93 0.79 12.53 3.94
N VAL A 94 1.49 13.35 3.17
CA VAL A 94 1.27 13.51 1.73
C VAL A 94 2.56 13.07 1.08
N GLY A 95 2.51 12.38 -0.06
CA GLY A 95 3.65 11.70 -0.69
C GLY A 95 4.75 12.63 -1.23
N SER A 96 5.02 13.74 -0.57
CA SER A 96 6.01 14.75 -0.90
C SER A 96 7.43 14.19 -0.84
N SER A 97 8.25 14.61 -1.80
CA SER A 97 9.68 14.31 -1.82
C SER A 97 10.43 14.79 -0.57
N GLU A 98 9.89 15.78 0.16
CA GLU A 98 10.50 16.35 1.36
C GLU A 98 10.57 15.36 2.53
N TYR A 99 9.68 14.38 2.57
CA TYR A 99 9.63 13.40 3.66
C TYR A 99 10.58 12.23 3.44
N TYR A 100 10.92 11.89 2.19
CA TYR A 100 11.77 10.73 1.88
C TYR A 100 13.06 10.64 2.71
N PRO A 101 13.84 11.73 2.92
CA PRO A 101 15.05 11.67 3.74
C PRO A 101 14.80 11.14 5.16
N LYS A 102 13.75 11.61 5.84
CA LYS A 102 13.46 11.27 7.24
C LYS A 102 12.55 10.05 7.39
N ASN A 103 11.64 9.86 6.46
CA ASN A 103 10.54 8.90 6.56
C ASN A 103 10.78 7.62 5.76
N PHE A 104 11.86 7.55 4.97
CA PHE A 104 12.23 6.33 4.24
C PHE A 104 13.73 6.07 4.26
N ILE A 105 14.53 7.04 3.80
CA ILE A 105 15.99 6.86 3.65
C ILE A 105 16.67 6.62 5.01
N GLU A 106 16.43 7.48 6.00
CA GLU A 106 17.05 7.32 7.32
C GLU A 106 16.59 6.05 8.07
N PRO A 107 15.29 5.69 8.10
CA PRO A 107 14.81 4.46 8.71
C PRO A 107 15.37 3.18 8.07
N TYR A 108 15.50 3.14 6.74
CA TYR A 108 15.90 1.96 5.97
C TYR A 108 17.33 2.02 5.43
N LYS A 109 18.16 2.92 5.95
CA LYS A 109 19.49 3.23 5.41
C LYS A 109 20.38 2.01 5.15
N GLU A 110 20.30 0.97 5.97
CA GLU A 110 21.12 -0.23 5.81
C GLU A 110 20.82 -0.98 4.50
N PHE A 111 19.59 -0.90 4.01
CA PHE A 111 19.14 -1.49 2.74
C PHE A 111 19.47 -0.64 1.50
N ILE A 112 20.03 0.57 1.68
CA ILE A 112 20.30 1.53 0.60
C ILE A 112 21.82 1.67 0.39
N VAL A 113 22.26 1.74 -0.87
CA VAL A 113 23.65 2.05 -1.24
C VAL A 113 23.99 3.46 -0.75
N GLY A 114 25.12 3.62 -0.06
CA GLY A 114 25.52 4.89 0.55
C GLY A 114 24.80 5.25 1.86
N GLY A 115 23.97 4.33 2.40
CA GLY A 115 23.15 4.56 3.60
C GLY A 115 23.93 4.82 4.90
N GLU A 116 25.24 4.64 4.92
CA GLU A 116 26.10 5.14 6.00
C GLU A 116 26.11 6.68 6.09
N LYS A 117 25.74 7.37 5.00
CA LYS A 117 25.58 8.83 4.91
C LYS A 117 24.20 9.18 4.33
N PRO A 118 23.09 8.89 5.03
CA PRO A 118 21.74 9.00 4.47
C PRO A 118 21.37 10.42 4.00
N LYS A 119 21.96 11.46 4.63
CA LYS A 119 21.78 12.87 4.25
C LYS A 119 22.34 13.24 2.86
N LYS A 120 23.15 12.36 2.26
CA LYS A 120 23.72 12.55 0.91
C LYS A 120 22.94 11.84 -0.18
N ILE A 121 21.92 11.07 0.18
CA ILE A 121 21.11 10.31 -0.77
C ILE A 121 19.93 11.20 -1.17
N ALA A 122 19.85 11.54 -2.45
CA ALA A 122 18.67 12.18 -3.01
C ALA A 122 17.54 11.13 -3.13
N TYR A 123 16.30 11.56 -2.89
CA TYR A 123 15.15 10.66 -2.93
C TYR A 123 14.93 10.04 -4.31
N ASP A 124 15.29 10.76 -5.38
CA ASP A 124 15.17 10.31 -6.76
C ASP A 124 16.44 9.63 -7.30
N GLU A 125 17.41 9.34 -6.44
CA GLU A 125 18.66 8.62 -6.78
C GLU A 125 18.90 7.40 -5.88
N MET A 126 17.87 6.94 -5.17
CA MET A 126 17.99 5.77 -4.29
C MET A 126 18.34 4.51 -5.10
N VAL A 127 19.33 3.77 -4.61
CA VAL A 127 19.71 2.44 -5.12
C VAL A 127 19.70 1.45 -3.97
N PHE A 128 19.04 0.31 -4.15
CA PHE A 128 18.81 -0.66 -3.08
C PHE A 128 19.80 -1.83 -3.10
N LYS A 129 20.42 -2.14 -1.96
CA LYS A 129 21.27 -3.34 -1.79
C LYS A 129 20.42 -4.60 -1.75
N THR A 130 19.34 -4.56 -0.97
CA THR A 130 18.28 -5.57 -0.95
C THR A 130 17.09 -4.97 -1.68
N PRO A 131 16.56 -5.62 -2.73
CA PRO A 131 15.44 -5.06 -3.49
C PRO A 131 14.27 -4.66 -2.60
N ILE A 132 13.78 -3.43 -2.78
CA ILE A 132 12.52 -2.96 -2.20
C ILE A 132 11.56 -2.73 -3.36
N LEU A 133 10.43 -3.43 -3.34
CA LEU A 133 9.46 -3.51 -4.44
C LEU A 133 8.09 -2.98 -3.97
N PRO A 134 7.90 -1.64 -3.97
CA PRO A 134 6.66 -1.04 -3.53
C PRO A 134 5.51 -1.10 -4.56
N VAL A 135 4.28 -1.01 -4.05
CA VAL A 135 3.11 -0.48 -4.77
C VAL A 135 2.76 0.91 -4.23
N LEU A 136 1.87 1.64 -4.92
CA LEU A 136 1.38 2.94 -4.44
C LEU A 136 0.23 2.77 -3.45
N GLY A 137 0.27 3.54 -2.36
CA GLY A 137 -0.88 3.80 -1.50
C GLY A 137 -1.55 5.14 -1.82
N ASN A 138 -2.61 5.48 -1.10
CA ASN A 138 -3.35 6.73 -1.32
C ASN A 138 -2.51 7.94 -0.92
N HIS A 139 -1.72 7.85 0.15
CA HIS A 139 -0.87 8.95 0.58
C HIS A 139 0.25 9.26 -0.42
N ASP A 140 0.65 8.27 -1.22
CA ASP A 140 1.63 8.47 -2.30
C ASP A 140 1.09 9.33 -3.45
N TYR A 141 -0.24 9.43 -3.60
CA TYR A 141 -0.91 10.30 -4.57
C TYR A 141 -1.40 11.63 -4.00
N TYR A 142 -1.54 11.74 -2.68
CA TYR A 142 -2.10 12.93 -2.07
C TYR A 142 -1.29 14.19 -2.34
N ASP A 143 -2.02 15.27 -2.56
CA ASP A 143 -1.50 16.61 -2.71
C ASP A 143 -1.93 17.53 -1.57
N LEU A 144 -1.20 18.64 -1.38
CA LEU A 144 -1.65 19.71 -0.50
C LEU A 144 -2.57 20.65 -1.28
N PRO A 145 -3.71 21.07 -0.70
CA PRO A 145 -4.53 22.11 -1.32
C PRO A 145 -3.70 23.38 -1.57
N LEU A 146 -3.86 24.00 -2.75
CA LEU A 146 -3.05 25.15 -3.23
C LEU A 146 -2.90 26.28 -2.22
N ILE A 147 -3.95 26.54 -1.43
CA ILE A 147 -3.99 27.61 -0.42
C ILE A 147 -2.96 27.38 0.70
N TYR A 148 -2.68 26.12 1.05
CA TYR A 148 -1.66 25.78 2.05
C TYR A 148 -0.23 25.88 1.53
N GLY A 149 0.00 25.55 0.26
CA GLY A 149 1.32 25.74 -0.37
C GLY A 149 1.77 27.20 -0.36
N LEU A 150 0.81 28.13 -0.51
CA LEU A 150 1.06 29.58 -0.43
C LEU A 150 1.26 30.07 1.02
N MET A 151 0.52 29.52 1.99
CA MET A 151 0.65 29.90 3.40
C MET A 151 1.83 29.26 4.11
N GLY A 152 2.31 28.09 3.67
CA GLY A 152 3.43 27.35 4.28
C GLY A 152 4.72 28.17 4.35
N GLY A 153 4.98 29.01 3.34
CA GLY A 153 6.14 29.91 3.33
C GLY A 153 6.00 31.18 4.16
N VAL A 154 4.77 31.70 4.32
CA VAL A 154 4.52 33.03 4.93
C VAL A 154 4.15 32.92 6.42
N THR A 155 3.59 31.79 6.86
CA THR A 155 3.04 31.64 8.23
C THR A 155 3.94 30.87 9.20
N LEU A 156 5.13 30.40 8.78
CA LEU A 156 6.06 29.64 9.62
C LEU A 156 6.46 30.37 10.94
N PRO A 157 6.73 31.69 10.95
CA PRO A 157 6.95 32.44 12.19
C PRO A 157 5.68 32.56 13.04
N LEU A 158 4.52 32.73 12.39
CA LEU A 158 3.23 32.89 13.04
C LEU A 158 2.72 31.57 13.66
N ARG A 159 2.96 30.43 13.02
CA ARG A 159 2.70 29.07 13.56
C ARG A 159 3.53 28.79 14.80
N ARG A 160 4.82 29.18 14.79
CA ARG A 160 5.70 29.12 15.97
C ARG A 160 5.20 30.03 17.10
N MET A 161 4.63 31.19 16.78
CA MET A 161 3.99 32.09 17.76
C MET A 161 2.65 31.56 18.29
N LEU A 162 1.85 30.88 17.46
CA LEU A 162 0.51 30.40 17.81
C LEU A 162 0.49 29.06 18.55
N LYS A 163 1.63 28.40 18.76
CA LYS A 163 1.74 27.10 19.45
C LYS A 163 0.60 26.14 19.06
N LEU A 164 0.33 26.00 17.75
CA LEU A 164 -0.50 24.88 17.29
C LEU A 164 0.26 23.61 17.69
N ARG A 165 -0.24 22.92 18.72
CA ARG A 165 0.48 21.82 19.42
C ARG A 165 0.39 20.49 18.68
N LEU A 166 -0.50 20.41 17.69
CA LEU A 166 -0.51 19.38 16.67
C LEU A 166 0.56 19.74 15.64
N ASP A 167 1.59 18.92 15.54
CA ASP A 167 2.64 19.10 14.54
C ASP A 167 2.11 18.47 13.26
N LEU A 168 1.18 19.18 12.62
CA LEU A 168 0.78 18.86 11.27
C LEU A 168 1.98 19.21 10.41
N ASP A 169 2.89 18.26 10.25
CA ASP A 169 4.05 18.25 9.36
C ASP A 169 3.52 18.42 7.93
N ILE A 170 3.03 19.63 7.60
CA ILE A 170 2.53 20.01 6.29
C ILE A 170 3.73 20.63 5.58
N GLY A 171 4.32 19.86 4.67
CA GLY A 171 5.40 20.28 3.80
C GLY A 171 4.99 21.45 2.90
N TRP A 172 5.89 21.87 2.04
CA TRP A 172 5.64 22.99 1.12
C TRP A 172 4.75 22.58 -0.04
N HIS A 173 4.78 21.28 -0.38
CA HIS A 173 3.99 20.72 -1.46
C HIS A 173 3.57 19.27 -1.18
N GLY A 174 2.66 18.76 -2.00
CA GLY A 174 2.22 17.37 -1.99
C GLY A 174 3.10 16.44 -2.83
N SER A 175 2.55 15.30 -3.25
CA SER A 175 3.22 14.32 -4.11
C SER A 175 3.36 14.74 -5.58
N TYR A 176 2.62 15.78 -6.00
CA TYR A 176 2.29 16.13 -7.37
C TYR A 176 1.68 14.95 -8.13
N GLN A 177 0.55 14.46 -7.66
CA GLN A 177 -0.15 13.28 -8.18
C GLN A 177 0.78 12.06 -8.32
N GLY A 178 1.58 11.74 -7.30
CA GLY A 178 2.51 10.60 -7.29
C GLY A 178 3.83 10.79 -8.04
N LYS A 179 4.19 12.03 -8.42
CA LYS A 179 5.47 12.30 -9.11
C LYS A 179 6.67 11.94 -8.24
N ALA A 180 6.60 12.26 -6.95
CA ALA A 180 7.68 11.96 -6.01
C ALA A 180 7.92 10.44 -5.90
N TYR A 181 6.85 9.63 -5.75
CA TYR A 181 6.93 8.17 -5.81
C TYR A 181 7.54 7.69 -7.13
N ALA A 182 7.04 8.19 -8.26
CA ALA A 182 7.52 7.75 -9.57
C ALA A 182 9.02 8.04 -9.75
N LYS A 183 9.50 9.20 -9.32
CA LYS A 183 10.93 9.52 -9.34
C LYS A 183 11.77 8.69 -8.37
N ALA A 184 11.20 8.29 -7.23
CA ALA A 184 11.88 7.49 -6.23
C ALA A 184 12.04 6.03 -6.66
N PHE A 185 11.00 5.42 -7.24
CA PHE A 185 10.94 3.97 -7.44
C PHE A 185 10.78 3.54 -8.89
N ILE A 186 10.10 4.31 -9.74
CA ILE A 186 9.83 3.93 -11.13
C ILE A 186 10.98 4.42 -12.03
N ASP A 187 11.24 3.70 -13.12
CA ASP A 187 12.13 4.17 -14.17
C ASP A 187 11.49 5.36 -14.91
N TYR A 188 11.83 6.57 -14.48
CA TYR A 188 11.17 7.81 -14.89
C TYR A 188 11.63 8.26 -16.29
N LEU A 189 11.14 7.58 -17.33
CA LEU A 189 11.53 7.80 -18.73
C LEU A 189 11.20 9.21 -19.27
N LYS A 190 10.28 9.94 -18.64
CA LYS A 190 9.97 11.34 -18.98
C LYS A 190 11.14 12.31 -18.69
N ALA A 191 12.19 11.87 -17.99
CA ALA A 191 13.38 12.69 -17.75
C ALA A 191 14.33 12.77 -18.96
N PHE A 192 14.16 11.93 -19.98
CA PHE A 192 15.01 11.97 -21.18
C PHE A 192 14.48 12.99 -22.19
N ASP A 193 15.27 14.01 -22.49
CA ASP A 193 14.90 15.10 -23.39
C ASP A 193 15.04 14.72 -24.87
N THR A 194 15.87 13.72 -25.18
CA THR A 194 16.10 13.26 -26.56
C THR A 194 15.85 11.76 -26.75
N ASP A 195 15.38 11.40 -27.93
CA ASP A 195 15.18 9.99 -28.32
C ASP A 195 16.50 9.20 -28.32
N ALA A 196 17.63 9.82 -28.65
CA ALA A 196 18.93 9.16 -28.60
C ALA A 196 19.36 8.79 -27.17
N GLU A 197 19.04 9.62 -26.18
CA GLU A 197 19.29 9.32 -24.76
C GLU A 197 18.37 8.21 -24.28
N LEU A 198 17.07 8.29 -24.62
CA LEU A 198 16.11 7.24 -24.29
C LEU A 198 16.53 5.90 -24.89
N GLN A 199 16.91 5.85 -26.18
CA GLN A 199 17.39 4.63 -26.84
C GLN A 199 18.57 4.00 -26.09
N ARG A 200 19.60 4.81 -25.75
CA ARG A 200 20.76 4.32 -24.98
C ARG A 200 20.35 3.79 -23.60
N HIS A 201 19.41 4.45 -22.93
CA HIS A 201 18.88 3.98 -21.65
C HIS A 201 18.14 2.65 -21.78
N LEU A 202 17.23 2.54 -22.76
CA LEU A 202 16.47 1.31 -23.04
C LEU A 202 17.42 0.15 -23.39
N ASP A 203 18.43 0.39 -24.21
CA ASP A 203 19.40 -0.63 -24.60
C ASP A 203 20.37 -1.04 -23.47
N ARG A 204 20.49 -0.21 -22.44
CA ARG A 204 21.27 -0.52 -21.23
C ARG A 204 20.46 -1.29 -20.18
N HIS A 205 19.20 -0.92 -19.98
CA HIS A 205 18.40 -1.34 -18.82
C HIS A 205 17.21 -2.25 -19.14
N TYR A 206 16.78 -2.34 -20.40
CA TYR A 206 15.69 -3.22 -20.83
C TYR A 206 16.24 -4.37 -21.67
N THR A 207 17.12 -5.16 -21.06
CA THR A 207 17.88 -6.21 -21.75
C THR A 207 17.47 -7.63 -21.37
N ALA A 208 16.71 -7.80 -20.30
CA ALA A 208 16.12 -9.09 -19.96
C ALA A 208 15.08 -9.48 -21.01
N THR A 209 14.97 -10.77 -21.32
CA THR A 209 14.01 -11.29 -22.30
C THR A 209 13.07 -12.27 -21.63
N THR A 210 11.78 -12.12 -21.94
CA THR A 210 10.71 -13.01 -21.48
C THR A 210 9.84 -13.41 -22.66
N ASN A 211 8.84 -14.24 -22.44
CA ASN A 211 7.89 -14.62 -23.48
C ASN A 211 7.03 -13.46 -24.01
N THR A 212 6.99 -12.32 -23.31
CA THR A 212 6.30 -11.10 -23.77
C THR A 212 7.22 -10.04 -24.35
N GLY A 213 8.50 -10.37 -24.57
CA GLY A 213 9.49 -9.48 -25.18
C GLY A 213 10.60 -9.06 -24.22
N ARG A 214 11.27 -7.95 -24.54
CA ARG A 214 12.31 -7.36 -23.70
C ARG A 214 11.68 -6.70 -22.48
N CYS A 215 12.34 -6.72 -21.33
CA CYS A 215 11.85 -6.04 -20.14
C CYS A 215 13.01 -5.49 -19.30
N LEU A 216 12.66 -4.70 -18.30
CA LEU A 216 13.61 -4.10 -17.38
C LEU A 216 14.39 -5.20 -16.63
N ILE A 217 15.71 -5.02 -16.48
CA ILE A 217 16.53 -5.83 -15.58
C ILE A 217 16.78 -5.06 -14.29
N TYR A 218 16.27 -5.58 -13.18
CA TYR A 218 16.47 -5.01 -11.85
C TYR A 218 17.76 -5.57 -11.27
N LYS A 219 18.76 -4.71 -11.05
CA LYS A 219 20.09 -5.09 -10.54
C LYS A 219 20.31 -4.51 -9.15
N PRO A 220 20.22 -5.34 -8.08
CA PRO A 220 20.50 -4.89 -6.72
C PRO A 220 21.87 -4.20 -6.65
N GLY A 221 21.96 -3.06 -5.98
CA GLY A 221 23.18 -2.28 -5.84
C GLY A 221 23.56 -1.40 -7.04
N GLU A 222 22.89 -1.54 -8.19
CA GLU A 222 23.23 -0.81 -9.43
C GLU A 222 22.05 -0.07 -10.05
N PHE A 223 20.97 -0.77 -10.37
CA PHE A 223 19.80 -0.22 -11.05
C PHE A 223 18.53 -0.88 -10.52
N THR A 224 17.87 -0.20 -9.58
CA THR A 224 16.80 -0.76 -8.78
C THR A 224 15.48 -0.04 -9.01
N ARG A 225 15.12 0.16 -10.29
CA ARG A 225 13.88 0.83 -10.71
C ARG A 225 12.79 -0.18 -11.08
N LEU A 226 11.55 0.22 -10.86
CA LEU A 226 10.36 -0.50 -11.27
C LEU A 226 9.90 -0.05 -12.66
N PRO A 227 9.30 -0.93 -13.46
CA PRO A 227 8.95 -0.61 -14.84
C PRO A 227 7.68 0.26 -14.94
N TYR A 228 6.73 0.09 -14.02
CA TYR A 228 5.47 0.84 -14.03
C TYR A 228 4.75 0.81 -12.66
N ARG A 229 3.57 1.45 -12.57
CA ARG A 229 2.75 1.52 -11.34
C ARG A 229 2.13 0.18 -10.92
N TYR A 230 1.92 -0.70 -11.90
CA TYR A 230 1.56 -2.09 -11.72
C TYR A 230 2.53 -2.93 -12.56
N TYR A 231 2.94 -4.07 -12.03
CA TYR A 231 4.00 -4.86 -12.66
C TYR A 231 3.99 -6.31 -12.18
N THR A 232 4.70 -7.16 -12.91
CA THR A 232 4.93 -8.55 -12.52
C THR A 232 6.40 -8.93 -12.62
N PHE A 233 6.82 -9.87 -11.79
CA PHE A 233 8.12 -10.52 -11.85
C PHE A 233 7.99 -11.95 -11.31
N ARG A 234 8.99 -12.79 -11.61
CA ARG A 234 9.07 -14.18 -11.15
C ARG A 234 10.29 -14.37 -10.26
N SER A 235 10.15 -15.16 -9.19
CA SER A 235 11.28 -15.62 -8.39
C SER A 235 11.00 -17.03 -7.83
N GLY A 236 11.91 -17.98 -8.04
CA GLY A 236 11.77 -19.35 -7.53
C GLY A 236 10.49 -20.07 -8.00
N GLY A 237 10.05 -19.78 -9.22
CA GLY A 237 8.79 -20.30 -9.78
C GLY A 237 7.50 -19.68 -9.21
N ILE A 238 7.59 -18.61 -8.42
CA ILE A 238 6.44 -17.84 -7.93
C ILE A 238 6.28 -16.58 -8.77
N ASP A 239 5.09 -16.37 -9.33
CA ASP A 239 4.74 -15.11 -9.98
C ASP A 239 4.18 -14.13 -8.96
N PHE A 240 4.70 -12.90 -8.99
CA PHE A 240 4.24 -11.80 -8.15
C PHE A 240 3.53 -10.75 -9.02
N PHE A 241 2.38 -10.27 -8.58
CA PHE A 241 1.58 -9.25 -9.27
C PHE A 241 1.37 -8.05 -8.35
N ALA A 242 2.00 -6.93 -8.70
CA ALA A 242 1.88 -5.66 -8.01
C ALA A 242 0.77 -4.83 -8.65
N LEU A 243 -0.20 -4.38 -7.86
CA LEU A 243 -1.34 -3.58 -8.34
C LEU A 243 -1.41 -2.20 -7.68
N ASP A 244 -1.74 -1.20 -8.50
CA ASP A 244 -2.14 0.11 -8.03
C ASP A 244 -3.65 0.14 -7.77
N SER A 245 -4.03 -0.23 -6.55
CA SER A 245 -5.42 -0.21 -6.08
C SER A 245 -6.08 1.17 -6.06
N ASN A 246 -5.31 2.26 -6.16
CA ASN A 246 -5.85 3.62 -6.19
C ASN A 246 -6.64 3.94 -7.46
N THR A 247 -6.52 3.12 -8.50
CA THR A 247 -7.13 3.37 -9.82
C THR A 247 -8.35 2.49 -10.10
N PHE A 248 -8.70 1.59 -9.18
CA PHE A 248 -9.91 0.76 -9.26
C PHE A 248 -10.64 0.66 -7.92
N ASN A 249 -10.51 1.67 -7.06
CA ASN A 249 -11.24 1.79 -5.79
C ASN A 249 -12.41 2.79 -5.88
N ALA A 250 -12.87 3.14 -7.08
CA ALA A 250 -14.00 4.04 -7.27
C ALA A 250 -15.30 3.42 -6.72
N PRO A 251 -16.00 4.08 -5.77
CA PRO A 251 -17.33 3.67 -5.34
C PRO A 251 -18.32 3.56 -6.50
N ALA A 252 -19.34 2.72 -6.34
CA ALA A 252 -20.48 2.73 -7.24
C ALA A 252 -21.27 4.05 -7.09
N PRO A 253 -21.87 4.59 -8.17
CA PRO A 253 -22.78 5.71 -8.05
C PRO A 253 -23.97 5.37 -7.14
N LEU A 254 -24.39 6.34 -6.32
CA LEU A 254 -25.57 6.17 -5.50
C LEU A 254 -26.82 6.04 -6.39
N PRO A 255 -27.73 5.07 -6.12
CA PRO A 255 -28.97 4.93 -6.88
C PRO A 255 -29.81 6.21 -6.87
N LYS A 256 -30.50 6.51 -7.98
CA LYS A 256 -31.43 7.65 -8.09
C LYS A 256 -32.83 7.33 -7.52
N THR A 257 -32.94 6.36 -6.60
CA THR A 257 -34.19 5.93 -5.95
C THR A 257 -34.44 6.67 -4.64
N SER A 258 -35.61 6.47 -4.01
CA SER A 258 -35.92 6.97 -2.67
C SER A 258 -34.91 6.50 -1.62
N GLU A 259 -34.51 5.23 -1.69
CA GLU A 259 -33.53 4.64 -0.78
C GLU A 259 -32.15 5.25 -1.00
N GLY A 260 -31.76 5.45 -2.26
CA GLY A 260 -30.50 6.11 -2.59
C GLY A 260 -30.44 7.58 -2.16
N ALA A 261 -31.57 8.31 -2.24
CA ALA A 261 -31.67 9.67 -1.73
C ALA A 261 -31.58 9.72 -0.19
N ALA A 262 -32.24 8.80 0.52
CA ALA A 262 -32.13 8.69 1.98
C ALA A 262 -30.70 8.34 2.43
N TYR A 263 -30.03 7.44 1.70
CA TYR A 263 -28.64 7.10 1.96
C TYR A 263 -27.70 8.28 1.70
N ARG A 264 -27.92 9.06 0.64
CA ARG A 264 -27.19 10.32 0.37
C ARG A 264 -27.30 11.29 1.55
N GLN A 265 -28.51 11.51 2.08
CA GLN A 265 -28.70 12.36 3.26
C GLN A 265 -27.91 11.84 4.47
N THR A 266 -27.92 10.52 4.70
CA THR A 266 -27.15 9.90 5.79
C THR A 266 -25.65 10.17 5.66
N LEU A 267 -25.11 10.13 4.45
CA LEU A 267 -23.71 10.44 4.17
C LEU A 267 -23.38 11.93 4.42
N GLU A 268 -24.26 12.84 4.00
CA GLU A 268 -24.12 14.29 4.23
C GLU A 268 -24.17 14.63 5.74
N ASP A 269 -25.10 14.03 6.48
CA ASP A 269 -25.19 14.18 7.94
C ASP A 269 -23.92 13.64 8.62
N ARG A 270 -23.37 12.53 8.13
CA ARG A 270 -22.12 11.96 8.65
C ARG A 270 -20.93 12.89 8.43
N ILE A 271 -20.85 13.62 7.31
CA ILE A 271 -19.81 14.65 7.11
C ILE A 271 -19.89 15.72 8.20
N TYR A 272 -21.09 16.18 8.54
CA TYR A 272 -21.28 17.17 9.60
C TYR A 272 -20.77 16.65 10.96
N GLU A 273 -21.11 15.40 11.31
CA GLU A 273 -20.62 14.76 12.54
C GLU A 273 -19.09 14.67 12.59
N LEU A 274 -18.46 14.26 11.48
CA LEU A 274 -17.00 14.15 11.38
C LEU A 274 -16.30 15.49 11.59
N GLU A 275 -16.85 16.58 11.03
CA GLU A 275 -16.32 17.94 11.24
C GLU A 275 -16.49 18.40 12.70
N GLN A 276 -17.59 18.04 13.38
CA GLN A 276 -17.73 18.31 14.83
C GLN A 276 -16.74 17.51 15.68
N GLU A 277 -16.56 16.22 15.40
CA GLU A 277 -15.54 15.39 16.07
C GLU A 277 -14.13 15.97 15.88
N LYS A 278 -13.84 16.48 14.69
CA LYS A 278 -12.56 17.12 14.37
C LYS A 278 -12.32 18.37 15.23
N LEU A 279 -13.32 19.24 15.37
CA LEU A 279 -13.21 20.43 16.22
C LEU A 279 -12.94 20.06 17.68
N GLN A 280 -13.60 19.02 18.20
CA GLN A 280 -13.37 18.53 19.56
C GLN A 280 -11.94 17.99 19.75
N ILE A 281 -11.41 17.24 18.78
CA ILE A 281 -10.03 16.75 18.80
C ILE A 281 -9.03 17.91 18.80
N MET A 282 -9.26 18.92 17.97
CA MET A 282 -8.41 20.11 17.91
C MET A 282 -8.43 20.90 19.23
N GLU A 283 -9.61 21.03 19.85
CA GLU A 283 -9.75 21.68 21.15
C GLU A 283 -9.02 20.90 22.25
N GLU A 284 -9.17 19.57 22.28
CA GLU A 284 -8.45 18.70 23.22
C GLU A 284 -6.93 18.82 23.05
N ALA A 285 -6.44 18.74 21.82
CA ALA A 285 -5.03 18.83 21.51
C ALA A 285 -4.41 20.17 21.93
N SER A 286 -5.17 21.27 21.83
CA SER A 286 -4.71 22.61 22.25
C SER A 286 -4.36 22.68 23.75
N LYS A 287 -4.97 21.81 24.57
CA LYS A 287 -4.78 21.75 26.03
C LYS A 287 -3.54 20.95 26.43
N LEU A 288 -3.03 20.06 25.59
CA LEU A 288 -1.96 19.08 25.90
C LEU A 288 -0.54 19.61 25.65
N ASN A 289 0.42 19.29 26.50
CA ASN A 289 1.80 19.74 26.45
C ASN A 289 2.73 18.69 25.81
N ALA A 290 3.22 18.95 24.60
CA ALA A 290 4.12 18.05 23.86
C ALA A 290 5.45 17.72 24.58
N ASN A 291 5.87 18.52 25.57
CA ASN A 291 7.08 18.23 26.35
C ASN A 291 6.84 17.13 27.41
N SER A 292 5.61 17.00 27.90
CA SER A 292 5.20 15.92 28.81
C SER A 292 5.13 14.59 28.03
N PRO A 293 5.86 13.52 28.44
CA PRO A 293 5.85 12.25 27.71
C PRO A 293 4.45 11.65 27.53
N GLU A 294 3.59 11.75 28.55
CA GLU A 294 2.24 11.18 28.51
C GLU A 294 1.31 11.97 27.59
N GLU A 295 1.36 13.30 27.68
CA GLU A 295 0.55 14.16 26.83
C GLU A 295 1.05 14.15 25.38
N ALA A 296 2.34 13.92 25.14
CA ALA A 296 2.89 13.70 23.81
C ALA A 296 2.32 12.43 23.13
N GLU A 297 2.26 11.30 23.85
CA GLU A 297 1.64 10.08 23.29
C GLU A 297 0.14 10.24 23.04
N ARG A 298 -0.54 11.10 23.84
CA ARG A 298 -1.94 11.44 23.62
C ARG A 298 -2.12 12.35 22.40
N LEU A 299 -1.20 13.30 22.18
CA LEU A 299 -1.18 14.11 20.95
C LEU A 299 -0.98 13.23 19.71
N ASP A 300 -0.07 12.25 19.75
CA ASP A 300 0.12 11.29 18.64
C ASP A 300 -1.18 10.52 18.35
N ASP A 301 -1.93 10.11 19.37
CA ASP A 301 -3.22 9.43 19.18
C ASP A 301 -4.31 10.36 18.62
N LEU A 302 -4.30 11.65 18.99
CA LEU A 302 -5.24 12.64 18.47
C LEU A 302 -4.93 12.98 17.01
N GLU A 303 -3.66 13.09 16.63
CA GLU A 303 -3.22 13.25 15.23
C GLU A 303 -3.66 12.06 14.39
N ALA A 304 -3.42 10.84 14.89
CA ALA A 304 -3.89 9.62 14.23
C ALA A 304 -5.42 9.57 14.10
N LYS A 305 -6.16 10.03 15.12
CA LYS A 305 -7.63 10.09 15.06
C LYS A 305 -8.09 11.13 14.04
N LEU A 306 -7.45 12.29 13.98
CA LEU A 306 -7.77 13.36 13.04
C LEU A 306 -7.65 12.88 11.59
N GLU A 307 -6.52 12.26 11.27
CA GLU A 307 -6.29 11.67 9.94
C GLU A 307 -7.36 10.63 9.59
N GLN A 308 -7.70 9.75 10.53
CA GLN A 308 -8.74 8.74 10.32
C GLN A 308 -10.08 9.37 9.94
N LEU A 309 -10.45 10.49 10.59
CA LEU A 309 -11.68 11.19 10.26
C LEU A 309 -11.61 11.82 8.87
N GLU A 310 -10.45 12.35 8.47
CA GLU A 310 -10.24 12.89 7.12
C GLU A 310 -10.33 11.80 6.05
N GLU A 311 -9.75 10.63 6.28
CA GLU A 311 -9.88 9.50 5.34
C GLU A 311 -11.33 9.04 5.18
N VAL A 312 -12.08 8.94 6.29
CA VAL A 312 -13.51 8.58 6.23
C VAL A 312 -14.30 9.65 5.50
N LYS A 313 -14.01 10.93 5.75
CA LYS A 313 -14.63 12.04 5.01
C LYS A 313 -14.33 11.96 3.51
N LEU A 314 -13.08 11.68 3.13
CA LEU A 314 -12.68 11.53 1.72
C LEU A 314 -13.39 10.35 1.04
N ASP A 315 -13.58 9.22 1.73
CA ASP A 315 -14.38 8.10 1.19
C ASP A 315 -15.84 8.52 0.96
N ILE A 316 -16.44 9.25 1.90
CA ILE A 316 -17.81 9.78 1.76
C ILE A 316 -17.90 10.79 0.60
N ASP A 317 -16.96 11.72 0.51
CA ASP A 317 -16.91 12.71 -0.57
C ASP A 317 -16.83 12.02 -1.94
N LYS A 318 -16.05 10.92 -2.05
CA LYS A 318 -16.01 10.09 -3.26
C LYS A 318 -17.34 9.40 -3.54
N GLN A 319 -18.01 8.85 -2.54
CA GLN A 319 -19.33 8.24 -2.72
C GLN A 319 -20.37 9.25 -3.22
N LEU A 320 -20.36 10.46 -2.66
CA LEU A 320 -21.29 11.53 -3.02
C LEU A 320 -21.05 12.07 -4.44
N ALA A 321 -19.78 12.12 -4.85
CA ALA A 321 -19.34 12.59 -6.16
C ALA A 321 -19.39 11.52 -7.26
N ALA A 322 -19.44 10.22 -6.91
CA ALA A 322 -19.45 9.14 -7.87
C ALA A 322 -20.70 9.17 -8.77
N ASP A 323 -20.45 9.05 -10.07
CA ASP A 323 -21.46 9.04 -11.13
C ASP A 323 -21.13 8.01 -12.23
N GLU A 324 -22.00 7.91 -13.24
CA GLU A 324 -21.86 6.98 -14.36
C GLU A 324 -20.56 7.20 -15.19
N THR A 325 -19.91 8.36 -15.04
CA THR A 325 -18.66 8.72 -15.74
C THR A 325 -17.41 8.45 -14.90
N THR A 326 -17.57 7.96 -13.67
CA THR A 326 -16.45 7.72 -12.77
C THR A 326 -15.53 6.61 -13.31
N VAL A 327 -14.28 6.99 -13.58
CA VAL A 327 -13.30 6.12 -14.23
C VAL A 327 -12.87 4.98 -13.31
N THR A 328 -12.86 3.76 -13.85
CA THR A 328 -12.21 2.58 -13.27
C THR A 328 -11.16 2.06 -14.25
N ASP A 329 -10.00 1.69 -13.73
CA ASP A 329 -8.85 1.25 -14.52
C ASP A 329 -8.98 -0.20 -15.03
N PHE A 330 -9.89 -0.41 -15.97
CA PHE A 330 -10.09 -1.70 -16.61
C PHE A 330 -8.88 -2.18 -17.43
N GLU A 331 -7.97 -1.28 -17.82
CA GLU A 331 -6.71 -1.65 -18.47
C GLU A 331 -5.85 -2.51 -17.54
N GLN A 332 -5.60 -2.03 -16.31
CA GLN A 332 -4.86 -2.79 -15.30
C GLN A 332 -5.60 -4.08 -14.90
N LEU A 333 -6.93 -4.04 -14.73
CA LEU A 333 -7.70 -5.22 -14.34
C LEU A 333 -7.68 -6.29 -15.44
N THR A 334 -7.79 -5.88 -16.71
CA THR A 334 -7.67 -6.80 -17.86
C THR A 334 -6.25 -7.34 -18.00
N TRP A 335 -5.23 -6.50 -17.76
CA TRP A 335 -3.84 -6.96 -17.68
C TRP A 335 -3.69 -8.04 -16.61
N LEU A 336 -4.20 -7.83 -15.39
CA LEU A 336 -4.13 -8.82 -14.32
C LEU A 336 -4.82 -10.14 -14.72
N ARG A 337 -6.03 -10.07 -15.30
CA ARG A 337 -6.75 -11.24 -15.82
C ARG A 337 -5.87 -12.04 -16.77
N GLN A 338 -5.32 -11.38 -17.80
CA GLN A 338 -4.48 -12.02 -18.81
C GLN A 338 -3.23 -12.65 -18.20
N ARG A 339 -2.57 -11.95 -17.28
CA ARG A 339 -1.36 -12.44 -16.63
C ARG A 339 -1.62 -13.60 -15.68
N LEU A 340 -2.75 -13.62 -14.99
CA LEU A 340 -3.15 -14.76 -14.17
C LEU A 340 -3.44 -16.00 -15.03
N VAL A 341 -4.14 -15.84 -16.15
CA VAL A 341 -4.39 -16.95 -17.11
C VAL A 341 -3.08 -17.47 -17.71
N GLU A 342 -2.19 -16.57 -18.14
CA GLU A 342 -0.86 -16.91 -18.68
C GLU A 342 -0.02 -17.65 -17.62
N SER A 343 0.04 -17.10 -16.41
CA SER A 343 0.72 -17.70 -15.26
C SER A 343 0.13 -19.07 -14.93
N TRP A 344 -1.19 -19.24 -15.00
CA TRP A 344 -1.87 -20.51 -14.79
C TRP A 344 -1.60 -21.54 -15.89
N ASN A 345 -1.34 -21.12 -17.12
CA ASN A 345 -0.98 -22.06 -18.18
C ASN A 345 0.53 -22.35 -18.24
N THR A 346 1.35 -21.62 -17.47
CA THR A 346 2.81 -21.80 -17.43
C THR A 346 3.18 -22.94 -16.47
N PRO A 347 3.79 -24.05 -16.93
CA PRO A 347 4.11 -25.21 -16.09
C PRO A 347 5.14 -24.95 -14.99
N GLU A 348 6.08 -24.04 -15.24
CA GLU A 348 7.15 -23.67 -14.30
C GLU A 348 6.62 -22.83 -13.12
N VAL A 349 5.42 -22.26 -13.26
CA VAL A 349 4.78 -21.50 -12.18
C VAL A 349 4.15 -22.48 -11.20
N ARG A 350 4.58 -22.35 -9.95
CA ARG A 350 4.13 -23.16 -8.81
C ARG A 350 3.39 -22.34 -7.75
N GLY A 351 3.30 -21.02 -7.92
CA GLY A 351 2.46 -20.19 -7.07
C GLY A 351 2.32 -18.77 -7.59
N ARG A 352 1.32 -18.04 -7.08
CA ARG A 352 0.93 -16.69 -7.47
C ARG A 352 0.63 -15.86 -6.23
N VAL A 353 1.36 -14.76 -6.09
CA VAL A 353 1.18 -13.79 -5.02
C VAL A 353 0.72 -12.47 -5.62
N VAL A 354 -0.42 -11.96 -5.16
CA VAL A 354 -0.88 -10.61 -5.52
C VAL A 354 -0.59 -9.66 -4.36
N TYR A 355 -0.11 -8.46 -4.64
CA TYR A 355 0.01 -7.43 -3.62
C TYR A 355 -0.41 -6.05 -4.11
N LEU A 356 -1.08 -5.33 -3.22
CA LEU A 356 -1.74 -4.05 -3.49
C LEU A 356 -1.82 -3.25 -2.18
N HIS A 357 -2.32 -2.02 -2.23
CA HIS A 357 -2.45 -1.21 -1.03
C HIS A 357 -3.78 -1.41 -0.30
N HIS A 358 -4.91 -1.14 -0.96
CA HIS A 358 -6.23 -1.22 -0.32
C HIS A 358 -6.69 -2.68 -0.13
N PRO A 359 -7.03 -3.12 1.08
CA PRO A 359 -7.53 -4.47 1.32
C PRO A 359 -8.99 -4.60 0.87
N PRO A 360 -9.36 -5.64 0.10
CA PRO A 360 -10.77 -5.92 -0.19
C PRO A 360 -11.51 -6.52 1.01
N TYR A 361 -10.80 -7.16 1.94
CA TYR A 361 -11.33 -7.75 3.17
C TYR A 361 -10.48 -7.28 4.34
N VAL A 362 -11.10 -6.83 5.42
CA VAL A 362 -10.41 -6.32 6.60
C VAL A 362 -11.38 -6.22 7.76
N THR A 363 -10.94 -6.52 8.99
CA THR A 363 -11.75 -6.33 10.21
C THR A 363 -11.26 -5.19 11.10
N GLU A 364 -10.26 -4.43 10.65
CA GLU A 364 -9.92 -3.12 11.21
C GLU A 364 -11.16 -2.21 11.22
N SER A 365 -11.36 -1.52 12.35
CA SER A 365 -12.53 -0.74 12.74
C SER A 365 -13.01 0.35 11.79
N THR A 366 -12.22 0.78 10.80
CA THR A 366 -12.48 1.97 10.00
C THR A 366 -12.52 1.70 8.50
N LYS A 367 -11.82 0.66 8.02
CA LYS A 367 -11.72 0.34 6.59
C LYS A 367 -12.77 -0.65 6.11
N TRP A 368 -13.33 -1.48 6.99
CA TRP A 368 -14.16 -2.65 6.61
C TRP A 368 -15.45 -2.31 5.85
N TYR A 369 -16.04 -1.14 6.10
CA TYR A 369 -17.28 -0.66 5.49
C TYR A 369 -17.07 0.43 4.44
N GLN A 370 -15.84 0.86 4.19
CA GLN A 370 -15.57 1.96 3.25
C GLN A 370 -15.96 1.55 1.83
N ALA A 371 -16.55 2.48 1.09
CA ALA A 371 -16.98 2.17 -0.27
C ALA A 371 -15.78 1.90 -1.20
N GLN A 372 -14.63 2.53 -0.94
CA GLN A 372 -13.38 2.20 -1.63
C GLN A 372 -12.95 0.73 -1.40
N THR A 373 -13.02 0.22 -0.18
CA THR A 373 -12.74 -1.19 0.14
C THR A 373 -13.66 -2.14 -0.62
N LEU A 374 -14.96 -1.84 -0.63
CA LEU A 374 -15.96 -2.65 -1.34
C LEU A 374 -15.79 -2.58 -2.86
N ALA A 375 -15.37 -1.43 -3.41
CA ALA A 375 -15.07 -1.28 -4.83
C ALA A 375 -13.87 -2.13 -5.25
N VAL A 376 -12.79 -2.14 -4.45
CA VAL A 376 -11.62 -2.99 -4.69
C VAL A 376 -12.02 -4.47 -4.67
N ARG A 377 -12.82 -4.89 -3.67
CA ARG A 377 -13.38 -6.26 -3.59
C ARG A 377 -14.14 -6.64 -4.85
N ARG A 378 -15.11 -5.81 -5.26
CA ARG A 378 -15.93 -6.04 -6.46
C ARG A 378 -15.07 -6.18 -7.72
N ASN A 379 -14.10 -5.29 -7.91
CA ASN A 379 -13.28 -5.25 -9.11
C ASN A 379 -12.29 -6.42 -9.16
N LEU A 380 -11.73 -6.85 -8.03
CA LEU A 380 -10.92 -8.07 -7.96
C LEU A 380 -11.75 -9.33 -8.17
N ARG A 381 -12.95 -9.42 -7.60
CA ARG A 381 -13.90 -10.51 -7.89
C ARG A 381 -14.18 -10.63 -9.37
N TRP A 382 -14.46 -9.52 -10.04
CA TRP A 382 -14.66 -9.52 -11.50
C TRP A 382 -13.46 -10.13 -12.24
N VAL A 383 -12.23 -9.73 -11.90
CA VAL A 383 -11.03 -10.33 -12.52
C VAL A 383 -10.97 -11.83 -12.26
N LEU A 384 -11.15 -12.26 -11.01
CA LEU A 384 -11.00 -13.67 -10.64
C LEU A 384 -12.10 -14.54 -11.23
N ASP A 385 -13.33 -14.04 -11.30
CA ASP A 385 -14.46 -14.73 -11.94
C ASP A 385 -14.19 -14.93 -13.43
N GLU A 386 -13.68 -13.91 -14.12
CA GLU A 386 -13.29 -14.02 -15.53
C GLU A 386 -12.13 -15.00 -15.75
N VAL A 387 -11.12 -15.00 -14.86
CA VAL A 387 -10.02 -15.98 -14.90
C VAL A 387 -10.56 -17.40 -14.68
N ALA A 388 -11.41 -17.60 -13.68
CA ALA A 388 -12.02 -18.90 -13.39
C ALA A 388 -12.86 -19.41 -14.57
N GLN A 389 -13.65 -18.51 -15.17
CA GLN A 389 -14.45 -18.82 -16.35
C GLN A 389 -13.58 -19.23 -17.54
N GLU A 390 -12.49 -18.50 -17.81
CA GLU A 390 -11.57 -18.79 -18.91
C GLU A 390 -10.82 -20.12 -18.72
N LEU A 391 -10.44 -20.45 -17.49
CA LEU A 391 -9.76 -21.70 -17.15
C LEU A 391 -10.71 -22.90 -17.02
N GLY A 392 -12.02 -22.65 -16.89
CA GLY A 392 -13.06 -23.68 -16.75
C GLY A 392 -12.81 -24.62 -15.56
N SER A 393 -13.17 -25.90 -15.71
CA SER A 393 -13.01 -26.93 -14.67
C SER A 393 -11.57 -27.20 -14.27
N THR A 394 -10.59 -26.78 -15.07
CA THR A 394 -9.16 -26.95 -14.82
C THR A 394 -8.68 -26.12 -13.62
N SER A 395 -9.35 -24.99 -13.33
CA SER A 395 -9.08 -24.14 -12.16
C SER A 395 -9.19 -24.87 -10.81
N LEU A 396 -9.89 -26.01 -10.75
CA LEU A 396 -10.03 -26.82 -9.54
C LEU A 396 -8.76 -27.59 -9.13
N GLN A 397 -7.74 -27.65 -10.02
CA GLN A 397 -6.52 -28.43 -9.77
C GLN A 397 -5.47 -27.68 -8.95
N ARG A 398 -5.49 -26.35 -8.97
CA ARG A 398 -4.57 -25.49 -8.21
C ARG A 398 -5.16 -24.09 -8.02
N PRO A 399 -4.82 -23.38 -6.93
CA PRO A 399 -5.35 -22.04 -6.67
C PRO A 399 -5.13 -21.07 -7.83
N LEU A 400 -6.11 -20.18 -8.04
CA LEU A 400 -5.97 -19.05 -8.96
C LEU A 400 -4.94 -18.05 -8.41
N ILE A 401 -4.96 -17.84 -7.10
CA ILE A 401 -4.00 -17.06 -6.32
C ILE A 401 -3.77 -17.82 -5.01
N ASP A 402 -2.51 -17.94 -4.59
CA ASP A 402 -2.18 -18.63 -3.34
C ASP A 402 -2.22 -17.68 -2.14
N LEU A 403 -1.80 -16.42 -2.35
CA LEU A 403 -1.68 -15.42 -1.30
C LEU A 403 -1.92 -14.01 -1.84
N VAL A 404 -2.68 -13.20 -1.08
CA VAL A 404 -2.80 -11.76 -1.30
C VAL A 404 -2.24 -10.96 -0.13
N LEU A 405 -1.42 -9.95 -0.43
CA LEU A 405 -0.79 -9.07 0.56
C LEU A 405 -1.27 -7.63 0.37
N THR A 406 -1.77 -6.99 1.44
CA THR A 406 -2.34 -5.63 1.38
C THR A 406 -1.76 -4.71 2.45
N GLY A 407 -1.99 -3.41 2.37
CA GLY A 407 -1.67 -2.41 3.41
C GLY A 407 -2.93 -1.68 3.89
N HIS A 408 -2.84 -0.36 4.01
CA HIS A 408 -3.91 0.64 4.23
C HIS A 408 -4.59 0.60 5.59
N ALA A 409 -4.95 -0.59 6.06
CA ALA A 409 -5.42 -0.78 7.42
C ALA A 409 -4.20 -0.96 8.33
N HIS A 410 -4.03 -0.05 9.29
CA HIS A 410 -2.83 -0.04 10.15
C HIS A 410 -2.89 -1.14 11.22
N CYS A 411 -2.76 -2.39 10.79
CA CYS A 411 -2.63 -3.58 11.59
C CYS A 411 -1.85 -4.63 10.80
N LEU A 412 -1.46 -5.71 11.48
CA LEU A 412 -1.22 -6.98 10.83
C LEU A 412 -2.46 -7.85 11.02
N GLU A 413 -3.06 -8.31 9.94
CA GLU A 413 -4.22 -9.18 9.99
C GLU A 413 -4.09 -10.31 8.96
N HIS A 414 -4.31 -11.56 9.38
CA HIS A 414 -4.50 -12.69 8.47
C HIS A 414 -5.97 -13.09 8.49
N LEU A 415 -6.55 -13.17 7.30
CA LEU A 415 -7.92 -13.60 7.08
C LEU A 415 -8.00 -14.57 5.90
N SER A 416 -9.04 -15.39 5.88
CA SER A 416 -9.39 -16.21 4.72
C SER A 416 -10.83 -15.95 4.30
N THR A 417 -11.08 -15.99 3.00
CA THR A 417 -12.45 -15.97 2.47
C THR A 417 -13.12 -17.33 2.63
N GLY A 418 -14.43 -17.33 2.83
CA GLY A 418 -15.26 -18.54 2.82
C GLY A 418 -15.73 -18.90 1.42
N ASP A 419 -16.88 -19.56 1.31
CA ASP A 419 -17.63 -19.63 0.05
C ASP A 419 -18.28 -18.27 -0.21
N THR A 420 -17.62 -17.44 -1.01
CA THR A 420 -18.14 -16.12 -1.37
C THR A 420 -19.18 -16.21 -2.49
N GLY A 421 -19.27 -17.33 -3.20
CA GLY A 421 -20.00 -17.45 -4.47
C GLY A 421 -19.24 -16.90 -5.68
N HIS A 422 -18.00 -16.46 -5.47
CA HIS A 422 -17.10 -15.93 -6.49
C HIS A 422 -15.77 -16.71 -6.46
N ALA A 423 -14.94 -16.50 -7.48
CA ALA A 423 -13.63 -17.12 -7.62
C ALA A 423 -12.57 -16.59 -6.62
N ASP A 424 -12.94 -15.63 -5.77
CA ASP A 424 -12.14 -15.18 -4.62
C ASP A 424 -12.38 -16.01 -3.34
N SER A 425 -13.15 -17.09 -3.42
CA SER A 425 -13.40 -18.03 -2.32
C SER A 425 -12.13 -18.74 -1.87
N TYR A 426 -12.01 -19.00 -0.57
CA TYR A 426 -10.91 -19.79 0.04
C TYR A 426 -9.49 -19.25 -0.20
N ILE A 427 -9.34 -17.96 -0.48
CA ILE A 427 -8.05 -17.29 -0.64
C ILE A 427 -7.58 -16.77 0.73
N ASN A 428 -6.27 -16.84 0.96
CA ASN A 428 -5.62 -16.21 2.10
C ASN A 428 -5.24 -14.76 1.79
N TRP A 429 -5.61 -13.87 2.69
CA TRP A 429 -5.29 -12.45 2.61
C TRP A 429 -4.56 -12.03 3.87
N ILE A 430 -3.47 -11.27 3.70
CA ILE A 430 -2.70 -10.75 4.83
C ILE A 430 -2.49 -9.25 4.66
N ILE A 431 -3.04 -8.50 5.61
CA ILE A 431 -2.87 -7.05 5.71
C ILE A 431 -1.59 -6.78 6.49
N CYS A 432 -0.72 -5.95 5.95
CA CYS A 432 0.65 -5.68 6.41
C CYS A 432 0.88 -4.20 6.77
N GLY A 433 -0.19 -3.43 7.05
CA GLY A 433 -0.11 -1.99 7.36
C GLY A 433 0.37 -1.66 8.77
N GLY A 434 0.83 -2.65 9.53
CA GLY A 434 1.29 -2.47 10.91
C GLY A 434 2.75 -2.05 11.09
N SER A 435 3.44 -1.57 10.04
CA SER A 435 4.92 -1.51 10.03
C SER A 435 5.52 -0.23 10.60
N GLY A 436 4.74 0.83 10.82
CA GLY A 436 5.31 2.07 11.36
C GLY A 436 4.27 3.09 11.81
N TYR A 437 3.19 3.21 11.05
CA TYR A 437 2.20 4.24 11.30
C TYR A 437 1.03 3.78 12.18
N SER A 438 0.32 4.76 12.74
CA SER A 438 -0.58 4.65 13.88
C SER A 438 -1.55 3.46 13.84
N LEU A 439 -1.26 2.43 14.64
CA LEU A 439 -2.04 1.20 14.68
C LEU A 439 -3.50 1.41 15.07
N ARG A 440 -4.38 0.65 14.43
CA ARG A 440 -5.83 0.71 14.63
C ARG A 440 -6.38 -0.51 15.35
N ARG A 441 -7.66 -0.47 15.73
CA ARG A 441 -8.33 -1.53 16.49
C ARG A 441 -9.10 -2.45 15.54
N GLN A 442 -9.33 -3.68 15.96
CA GLN A 442 -10.35 -4.51 15.33
C GLN A 442 -11.73 -3.91 15.63
N ARG A 443 -12.66 -4.05 14.70
CA ARG A 443 -14.06 -3.68 14.87
C ARG A 443 -14.72 -4.47 16.01
N GLN A 444 -15.83 -3.96 16.55
CA GLN A 444 -16.47 -4.54 17.75
C GLN A 444 -17.29 -5.78 17.44
N GLU A 445 -17.77 -5.90 16.20
CA GLU A 445 -18.54 -7.00 15.63
C GLU A 445 -17.71 -8.30 15.53
N GLY A 446 -16.38 -8.20 15.74
CA GLY A 446 -15.49 -9.34 15.80
C GLY A 446 -14.97 -9.77 14.43
N THR A 447 -14.57 -11.05 14.35
CA THR A 447 -13.68 -11.58 13.32
C THR A 447 -14.36 -11.88 11.97
N GLN A 448 -15.69 -11.94 11.90
CA GLN A 448 -16.44 -12.45 10.75
C GLN A 448 -17.05 -11.34 9.89
N LEU A 449 -16.64 -11.22 8.63
CA LEU A 449 -17.27 -10.32 7.67
C LEU A 449 -18.47 -11.01 7.01
N TYR A 450 -19.58 -10.29 6.92
CA TYR A 450 -20.80 -10.75 6.26
C TYR A 450 -21.15 -9.86 5.07
N GLU A 451 -21.78 -10.44 4.06
CA GLU A 451 -22.43 -9.74 2.96
C GLU A 451 -23.88 -10.22 2.83
N THR A 452 -24.76 -9.30 2.46
CA THR A 452 -26.15 -9.61 2.13
C THR A 452 -26.25 -9.92 0.64
N VAL A 453 -26.66 -11.15 0.29
CA VAL A 453 -26.93 -11.58 -1.08
C VAL A 453 -28.41 -11.94 -1.20
N GLY A 454 -29.18 -11.08 -1.87
CA GLY A 454 -30.65 -11.15 -1.84
C GLY A 454 -31.16 -10.96 -0.40
N ASP A 455 -31.92 -11.93 0.11
CA ASP A 455 -32.46 -11.91 1.47
C ASP A 455 -31.60 -12.71 2.47
N THR A 456 -30.44 -13.22 2.06
CA THR A 456 -29.58 -14.07 2.90
C THR A 456 -28.28 -13.38 3.26
N GLU A 457 -27.93 -13.40 4.55
CA GLU A 457 -26.61 -12.99 5.03
C GLU A 457 -25.63 -14.15 4.92
N ARG A 458 -24.45 -13.89 4.36
CA ARG A 458 -23.40 -14.87 4.10
C ARG A 458 -22.09 -14.41 4.72
N GLU A 459 -21.43 -15.27 5.49
CA GLU A 459 -20.06 -15.02 5.93
C GLU A 459 -19.12 -15.10 4.72
N VAL A 460 -18.43 -14.00 4.42
CA VAL A 460 -17.53 -13.92 3.26
C VAL A 460 -16.06 -14.04 3.62
N ALA A 461 -15.69 -13.67 4.85
CA ALA A 461 -14.31 -13.80 5.32
C ALA A 461 -14.23 -13.85 6.85
N ARG A 462 -13.16 -14.46 7.35
CA ARG A 462 -12.87 -14.58 8.78
C ARG A 462 -11.42 -14.22 9.08
N SER A 463 -11.24 -13.37 10.07
CA SER A 463 -9.95 -13.03 10.66
C SER A 463 -9.46 -14.14 11.58
N HIS A 464 -8.25 -14.64 11.35
CA HIS A 464 -7.59 -15.69 12.16
C HIS A 464 -6.55 -15.11 13.11
N LEU A 465 -5.90 -14.02 12.69
CA LEU A 465 -4.93 -13.29 13.49
C LEU A 465 -5.18 -11.79 13.30
N TYR A 466 -5.28 -11.06 14.39
CA TYR A 466 -5.34 -9.59 14.38
C TYR A 466 -4.35 -9.00 15.37
N LEU A 467 -3.41 -8.20 14.86
CA LEU A 467 -2.39 -7.48 15.60
C LEU A 467 -2.51 -5.99 15.29
N GLY A 468 -3.27 -5.31 16.13
CA GLY A 468 -3.43 -3.86 16.11
C GLY A 468 -3.42 -3.28 17.51
N ARG A 469 -3.73 -1.98 17.62
CA ARG A 469 -3.80 -1.26 18.89
C ARG A 469 -4.85 -1.90 19.80
N SER A 470 -4.51 -2.14 21.06
CA SER A 470 -5.43 -2.67 22.07
C SER A 470 -5.19 -2.05 23.46
N GLY A 471 -6.04 -2.39 24.43
CA GLY A 471 -5.98 -1.82 25.79
C GLY A 471 -6.41 -0.34 25.87
N ARG A 472 -6.30 0.29 27.04
CA ARG A 472 -6.61 1.71 27.29
C ARG A 472 -5.62 2.30 28.31
N GLY A 473 -5.46 3.63 28.31
CA GLY A 473 -4.58 4.32 29.26
C GLY A 473 -3.16 3.76 29.28
N SER A 474 -2.64 3.47 30.48
CA SER A 474 -1.33 2.86 30.69
C SER A 474 -1.22 1.41 30.19
N HIS A 475 -2.34 0.73 29.95
CA HIS A 475 -2.38 -0.66 29.47
C HIS A 475 -2.49 -0.74 27.94
N LYS A 476 -2.28 0.38 27.24
CA LYS A 476 -2.31 0.44 25.78
C LYS A 476 -1.15 -0.37 25.20
N ARG A 477 -1.45 -1.22 24.21
CA ARG A 477 -0.49 -2.03 23.47
C ARG A 477 -0.49 -1.60 22.00
N ARG A 478 0.70 -1.53 21.41
CA ARG A 478 0.92 -1.17 20.01
C ARG A 478 1.92 -2.18 19.38
N PRO A 479 1.43 -3.35 18.93
CA PRO A 479 2.25 -4.39 18.31
C PRO A 479 2.57 -4.05 16.85
N TYR A 480 3.65 -3.30 16.61
CA TYR A 480 4.11 -3.04 15.25
C TYR A 480 4.75 -4.30 14.68
N SER A 481 4.65 -4.51 13.37
CA SER A 481 5.06 -5.78 12.78
C SER A 481 5.49 -5.68 11.33
N PHE A 482 6.23 -6.69 10.90
CA PHE A 482 6.46 -7.04 9.50
C PHE A 482 6.31 -8.56 9.35
N LEU A 483 6.25 -9.03 8.11
CA LEU A 483 6.25 -10.46 7.82
C LEU A 483 7.57 -10.89 7.21
N ARG A 484 8.03 -12.07 7.63
CA ARG A 484 8.91 -12.91 6.82
C ARG A 484 8.09 -14.05 6.24
N ILE A 485 8.20 -14.30 4.95
CA ILE A 485 7.52 -15.40 4.28
C ILE A 485 8.58 -16.31 3.66
N ASP A 486 8.65 -17.55 4.14
CA ASP A 486 9.52 -18.58 3.57
C ASP A 486 8.73 -19.38 2.53
N VAL A 487 9.16 -19.32 1.27
CA VAL A 487 8.62 -20.12 0.18
C VAL A 487 9.33 -21.48 0.19
N LYS A 488 8.55 -22.56 0.30
CA LYS A 488 9.05 -23.95 0.35
C LYS A 488 8.90 -24.66 -0.99
N ALA A 489 9.76 -25.66 -1.22
CA ALA A 489 9.66 -26.52 -2.37
C ALA A 489 8.27 -27.16 -2.53
N GLY A 490 7.76 -27.26 -3.76
CA GLY A 490 6.45 -27.85 -4.06
C GLY A 490 5.80 -27.29 -5.32
N ASN A 491 4.73 -27.95 -5.79
CA ASN A 491 3.82 -27.44 -6.81
C ASN A 491 2.39 -27.96 -6.49
N PRO A 492 1.51 -27.16 -5.86
CA PRO A 492 1.72 -25.76 -5.48
C PRO A 492 2.78 -25.57 -4.39
N ALA A 493 3.41 -24.39 -4.38
CA ALA A 493 4.36 -23.99 -3.35
C ALA A 493 3.65 -23.80 -2.00
N LYS A 494 4.35 -24.07 -0.90
CA LYS A 494 3.86 -23.75 0.45
C LYS A 494 4.51 -22.47 0.96
N PHE A 495 3.74 -21.64 1.64
CA PHE A 495 4.21 -20.38 2.22
C PHE A 495 4.20 -20.47 3.74
N VAL A 496 5.36 -20.44 4.38
CA VAL A 496 5.45 -20.36 5.85
C VAL A 496 5.54 -18.90 6.23
N VAL A 497 4.44 -18.36 6.77
CA VAL A 497 4.33 -16.97 7.19
C VAL A 497 4.78 -16.84 8.64
N LYS A 498 5.71 -15.91 8.88
CA LYS A 498 6.33 -15.63 10.17
C LYS A 498 6.12 -14.16 10.54
N PRO A 499 5.11 -13.85 11.35
CA PRO A 499 4.97 -12.51 11.92
C PRO A 499 6.13 -12.19 12.86
N VAL A 500 6.75 -11.04 12.68
CA VAL A 500 7.77 -10.52 13.61
C VAL A 500 7.25 -9.22 14.21
N VAL A 501 7.18 -9.16 15.54
CA VAL A 501 6.47 -8.09 16.26
C VAL A 501 7.39 -7.38 17.25
N ALA A 502 7.41 -6.05 17.17
CA ALA A 502 7.92 -5.16 18.21
C ALA A 502 6.74 -4.43 18.86
N GLU A 503 6.39 -4.81 20.09
CA GLU A 503 5.29 -4.20 20.81
C GLU A 503 5.78 -3.04 21.67
N ARG A 504 5.14 -1.87 21.50
CA ARG A 504 5.27 -0.77 22.45
C ARG A 504 4.22 -0.94 23.54
N TYR A 505 4.67 -1.22 24.76
CA TYR A 505 3.82 -1.39 25.95
C TYR A 505 4.45 -0.65 27.13
N GLN A 506 3.64 0.11 27.88
CA GLN A 506 4.13 0.94 29.00
C GLN A 506 5.35 1.82 28.65
N ARG A 507 5.40 2.32 27.40
CA ARG A 507 6.47 3.16 26.82
C ARG A 507 7.80 2.43 26.55
N GLU A 508 7.88 1.14 26.82
CA GLU A 508 9.01 0.28 26.50
C GLU A 508 8.76 -0.53 25.23
N TRP A 509 9.84 -1.04 24.63
CA TRP A 509 9.78 -1.93 23.48
C TRP A 509 10.01 -3.36 23.97
N VAL A 510 9.06 -4.24 23.67
CA VAL A 510 9.15 -5.66 24.00
C VAL A 510 8.93 -6.48 22.74
N ASP A 511 9.63 -7.60 22.67
CA ASP A 511 9.44 -8.56 21.60
C ASP A 511 8.25 -9.44 21.92
N ARG A 512 7.45 -9.72 20.89
CA ARG A 512 6.27 -10.58 21.02
C ARG A 512 6.39 -11.71 20.00
N GLU A 513 6.46 -12.93 20.51
CA GLU A 513 6.42 -14.12 19.68
C GLU A 513 5.00 -14.37 19.20
N ILE A 514 4.87 -14.67 17.91
CA ILE A 514 3.63 -15.06 17.26
C ILE A 514 3.93 -16.35 16.52
N GLU A 515 3.04 -17.32 16.64
CA GLU A 515 3.20 -18.60 15.96
C GLU A 515 3.22 -18.40 14.44
N SER A 516 4.12 -19.12 13.78
CA SER A 516 4.16 -19.16 12.32
C SER A 516 3.02 -20.02 11.80
N PHE A 517 2.47 -19.68 10.64
CA PHE A 517 1.41 -20.46 10.02
C PHE A 517 1.76 -20.78 8.57
N VAL A 518 1.13 -21.83 8.04
CA VAL A 518 1.37 -22.30 6.67
C VAL A 518 0.15 -21.99 5.82
N ILE A 519 0.39 -21.40 4.65
CA ILE A 519 -0.57 -21.22 3.57
C ILE A 519 -0.21 -22.18 2.44
#